data_AF-A0A8X6MMA4-F1
#
_entry.id   AF-A0A8X6MMA4-F1
#
_cell.length_a   1.000
_cell.length_b   1.000
_cell.length_c   1.000
_cell.angle_alpha   90.00
_cell.angle_beta   90.00
_cell.angle_gamma   90.00
#
_symmetry.space_group_name_H-M   'P 1'
#
loop_
_entity.id
_entity.type
_entity.pdbx_description
1 polymer ?
#
loop_
_entity_poly.entity_id
_entity_poly.type
_entity_poly.pdbx_seq_one_letter_code
_entity_poly.pdbx_strand_id
1 'polypeptide(L)'
;MKLKEALKIFSEKDELRELGKYFELMYCKRTEVWAYSYRKWLGINTNMHIESMHRTIKYVYLQGKKVKRLDRAIFFLRKFVRNRVFDRLICLEKGKISTKSAADKA
;
A
#
# COMPACT_ATOMS: atom_id res chain seq x y z
N MET A 1 -21.67 -1.27 0.87
CA MET A 1 -21.99 -2.08 -0.34
C MET A 1 -22.11 -3.53 0.11
N LYS A 2 -23.25 -4.18 -0.15
CA LYS A 2 -23.46 -5.59 0.23
C LYS A 2 -22.90 -6.50 -0.88
N LEU A 3 -22.35 -7.68 -0.54
CA LEU A 3 -21.70 -8.58 -1.53
C LEU A 3 -22.58 -8.89 -2.75
N LYS A 4 -23.88 -9.13 -2.52
CA LYS A 4 -24.86 -9.39 -3.58
C LYS A 4 -25.03 -8.22 -4.55
N GLU A 5 -24.88 -7.00 -4.06
CA GLU A 5 -24.97 -5.78 -4.85
C GLU A 5 -23.73 -5.62 -5.74
N ALA A 6 -22.54 -5.95 -5.22
CA ALA A 6 -21.30 -5.96 -5.99
C ALA A 6 -21.32 -7.00 -7.12
N LEU A 7 -21.81 -8.22 -6.85
CA LEU A 7 -21.94 -9.25 -7.88
C LEU A 7 -22.94 -8.86 -8.98
N LYS A 8 -24.02 -8.18 -8.61
CA LYS A 8 -24.98 -7.63 -9.58
C LYS A 8 -24.31 -6.61 -10.51
N ILE A 9 -23.50 -5.70 -9.96
CA ILE A 9 -22.74 -4.72 -10.76
C ILE A 9 -21.79 -5.41 -11.76
N PHE A 10 -21.12 -6.48 -11.34
CA PHE A 10 -20.21 -7.22 -12.23
C PHE A 10 -20.93 -7.96 -13.35
N SER A 11 -22.15 -8.42 -13.11
CA SER A 11 -22.98 -9.12 -14.11
C SER A 11 -23.66 -8.17 -15.09
N GLU A 12 -23.99 -6.95 -14.67
CA GLU A 12 -24.66 -5.94 -15.50
C GLU A 12 -23.71 -5.24 -16.48
N LYS A 13 -22.43 -5.13 -16.15
CA LYS A 13 -21.41 -4.48 -16.99
C LYS A 13 -20.59 -5.52 -17.74
N ASP A 14 -20.67 -5.51 -19.07
CA ASP A 14 -20.01 -6.53 -19.89
C ASP A 14 -18.48 -6.57 -19.71
N GLU A 15 -17.87 -5.39 -19.54
CA GLU A 15 -16.43 -5.23 -19.24
C GLU A 15 -16.01 -5.85 -17.89
N LEU A 16 -16.94 -6.00 -16.94
CA LEU A 16 -16.67 -6.53 -15.60
C LEU A 16 -17.09 -7.99 -15.44
N ARG A 17 -17.68 -8.60 -16.47
CA ARG A 17 -18.27 -9.93 -16.39
C ARG A 17 -17.24 -11.01 -16.09
N GLU A 18 -16.07 -10.96 -16.71
CA GLU A 18 -14.98 -11.91 -16.44
C GLU A 18 -14.40 -11.73 -15.03
N LEU A 19 -14.21 -10.47 -14.62
CA LEU A 19 -13.79 -10.15 -13.26
C LEU A 19 -14.81 -10.66 -12.23
N GLY A 20 -16.10 -10.49 -12.51
CA GLY A 20 -17.20 -10.97 -11.67
C GLY A 20 -17.15 -12.49 -11.48
N LYS A 21 -17.01 -13.25 -12.57
CA LYS A 21 -16.87 -14.71 -12.54
C LYS A 21 -15.65 -15.15 -11.71
N TYR A 22 -14.50 -14.52 -11.94
CA TYR A 22 -13.28 -14.80 -11.16
C TYR A 22 -13.49 -14.47 -9.68
N PHE A 23 -14.06 -13.30 -9.39
CA PHE A 23 -14.28 -12.83 -8.03
C PHE A 23 -15.23 -13.75 -7.26
N GLU A 24 -16.33 -14.15 -7.89
CA GLU A 24 -17.30 -15.08 -7.33
C GLU A 24 -16.69 -16.45 -7.05
N LEU A 25 -15.96 -17.01 -8.03
CA LEU A 25 -15.34 -18.32 -7.88
C LEU A 25 -14.27 -18.34 -6.78
N MET A 26 -13.43 -17.31 -6.72
CA MET A 26 -12.23 -17.31 -5.89
C MET A 26 -12.44 -16.74 -4.48
N TYR A 27 -13.32 -15.75 -4.33
CA TYR A 27 -13.45 -14.99 -3.08
C TYR A 27 -14.81 -15.18 -2.41
N CYS A 28 -15.93 -15.30 -3.14
CA CYS A 28 -17.25 -15.39 -2.52
C CYS A 28 -17.48 -16.71 -1.75
N LYS A 29 -16.74 -17.77 -2.06
CA LYS A 29 -16.83 -19.04 -1.31
C LYS A 29 -16.10 -19.03 0.03
N ARG A 30 -15.27 -18.02 0.29
CA ARG A 30 -14.42 -17.92 1.49
C ARG A 30 -14.57 -16.55 2.15
N THR A 31 -15.82 -16.11 2.35
CA THR A 31 -16.07 -14.77 2.91
C THR A 31 -15.63 -14.63 4.37
N GLU A 32 -15.58 -15.73 5.10
CA GLU A 32 -15.06 -15.82 6.47
C GLU A 32 -13.60 -15.37 6.55
N VAL A 33 -12.77 -15.68 5.53
CA VAL A 33 -11.36 -15.26 5.52
C VAL A 33 -11.15 -13.79 5.15
N TRP A 34 -12.23 -13.07 4.80
CA TRP A 34 -12.13 -11.65 4.51
C TRP A 34 -11.96 -10.82 5.78
N ALA A 35 -12.38 -11.35 6.94
CA ALA A 35 -12.21 -10.68 8.22
C ALA A 35 -10.72 -10.52 8.57
N TYR A 36 -10.39 -9.43 9.25
CA TYR A 36 -9.01 -9.07 9.59
C TYR A 36 -8.30 -10.17 10.41
N SER A 37 -9.03 -10.88 11.27
CA SER A 37 -8.50 -11.99 12.08
C SER A 37 -7.89 -13.12 11.25
N TYR A 38 -8.43 -13.39 10.06
CA TYR A 38 -7.92 -14.42 9.14
C TYR A 38 -6.74 -13.95 8.30
N ARG A 39 -6.38 -12.65 8.37
CA ARG A 39 -5.22 -12.08 7.67
C ARG A 39 -3.97 -12.02 8.54
N LYS A 40 -4.08 -12.33 9.82
CA LYS A 40 -2.96 -12.45 10.74
C LYS A 40 -2.05 -13.56 10.20
N TRP A 41 -0.77 -13.27 9.98
CA TRP A 41 0.27 -14.21 9.48
C TRP A 41 0.40 -14.42 7.97
N LEU A 42 -0.44 -13.82 7.12
CA LEU A 42 -0.25 -13.95 5.66
C LEU A 42 1.06 -13.31 5.16
N GLY A 43 1.73 -12.45 5.95
CA GLY A 43 2.88 -11.65 5.49
C GLY A 43 2.52 -10.60 4.43
N ILE A 44 1.33 -10.70 3.84
CA ILE A 44 0.71 -9.77 2.91
C ILE A 44 0.13 -8.60 3.73
N ASN A 45 1.01 -7.73 4.19
CA ASN A 45 0.64 -6.32 4.35
C ASN A 45 0.43 -5.81 2.92
N THR A 46 -0.79 -5.39 2.56
CA THR A 46 -1.18 -4.92 1.23
C THR A 46 -0.30 -3.78 0.78
N ASN A 47 0.90 -4.06 0.30
CA ASN A 47 1.91 -3.19 -0.28
C ASN A 47 2.07 -1.78 0.33
N MET A 48 1.57 -1.49 1.54
CA MET A 48 1.40 -0.12 2.05
C MET A 48 2.74 0.60 2.15
N HIS A 49 3.79 -0.15 2.51
CA HIS A 49 5.15 0.39 2.55
C HIS A 49 5.72 0.66 1.16
N ILE A 50 5.44 -0.21 0.18
CA ILE A 50 5.90 -0.06 -1.21
C ILE A 50 5.09 1.03 -1.92
N GLU A 51 3.78 1.11 -1.70
CA GLU A 51 2.92 2.18 -2.20
C GLU A 51 3.28 3.53 -1.56
N SER A 52 3.54 3.54 -0.25
CA SER A 52 4.06 4.73 0.45
C SER A 52 5.41 5.15 -0.13
N MET A 53 6.35 4.21 -0.30
CA MET A 53 7.63 4.45 -0.94
C MET A 53 7.46 5.01 -2.35
N HIS A 54 6.61 4.38 -3.17
CA HIS A 54 6.35 4.81 -4.54
C HIS A 54 5.69 6.18 -4.59
N ARG A 55 4.75 6.48 -3.68
CA ARG A 55 4.15 7.81 -3.51
C ARG A 55 5.22 8.84 -3.14
N THR A 56 6.11 8.54 -2.21
CA THR A 56 7.24 9.42 -1.85
C THR A 56 8.12 9.69 -3.06
N ILE A 57 8.54 8.66 -3.80
CA ILE A 57 9.36 8.83 -5.01
C ILE A 57 8.61 9.70 -6.02
N LYS A 58 7.34 9.39 -6.32
CA LYS A 58 6.54 10.10 -7.32
C LYS A 58 6.31 11.57 -6.96
N TYR A 59 5.90 11.87 -5.73
CA TYR A 59 5.45 13.22 -5.38
C TYR A 59 6.54 14.08 -4.74
N VAL A 60 7.47 13.50 -3.98
CA VAL A 60 8.54 14.26 -3.31
C VAL A 60 9.76 14.40 -4.23
N TYR A 61 10.19 13.32 -4.89
CA TYR A 61 11.41 13.35 -5.71
C TYR A 61 11.13 13.72 -7.17
N LEU A 62 10.03 13.20 -7.74
CA LEU A 62 9.66 13.43 -9.14
C LEU A 62 8.62 14.54 -9.35
N GLN A 63 8.13 15.17 -8.28
CA GLN A 63 7.14 16.25 -8.33
C GLN A 63 5.88 15.91 -9.13
N GLY A 64 5.45 14.65 -9.09
CA GLY A 64 4.30 14.13 -9.85
C GLY A 64 4.55 13.90 -11.33
N LYS A 65 5.74 14.23 -11.85
CA LYS A 65 6.07 14.13 -13.29
C LYS A 65 6.41 12.70 -13.68
N LYS A 66 5.94 12.27 -14.85
CA LYS A 66 6.36 11.00 -15.46
C LYS A 66 7.77 11.14 -16.01
N VAL A 67 8.70 10.31 -15.53
CA VAL A 67 10.07 10.30 -16.03
C VAL A 67 10.16 9.32 -17.20
N LYS A 68 10.43 9.85 -18.40
CA LYS A 68 10.65 9.03 -19.61
C LYS A 68 12.10 8.52 -19.73
N ARG A 69 13.02 9.17 -19.04
CA ARG A 69 14.48 8.98 -19.14
C ARG A 69 15.00 8.16 -17.97
N LEU A 70 15.58 7.00 -18.26
CA LEU A 70 16.04 6.05 -17.25
C LEU A 70 17.15 6.64 -16.35
N ASP A 71 18.09 7.40 -16.92
CA ASP A 71 19.18 8.05 -16.20
C ASP A 71 18.68 8.97 -15.08
N ARG A 72 17.63 9.76 -15.37
CA ARG A 72 16.98 10.62 -14.37
C ARG A 72 16.29 9.78 -13.29
N ALA A 73 15.63 8.70 -13.66
CA ALA A 73 14.98 7.82 -12.68
C ALA A 73 16.01 7.22 -11.70
N ILE A 74 17.14 6.74 -12.20
CA ILE A 74 18.24 6.21 -11.37
C ILE A 74 18.80 7.30 -10.45
N PHE A 75 18.99 8.52 -10.95
CA PHE A 75 19.46 9.65 -10.14
C PHE A 75 18.54 9.91 -8.94
N PHE A 76 17.22 9.98 -9.17
CA PHE A 76 16.25 10.22 -8.09
C PHE A 76 16.14 9.04 -7.12
N LEU A 77 16.24 7.80 -7.60
CA LEU A 77 16.29 6.62 -6.75
C LEU A 77 17.53 6.62 -5.85
N ARG A 78 18.70 6.95 -6.38
CA ARG A 78 19.92 7.10 -5.57
C ARG A 78 19.77 8.20 -4.52
N LYS A 79 19.17 9.34 -4.87
CA LYS A 79 18.86 10.42 -3.92
C LYS A 79 17.92 9.94 -2.81
N PHE A 80 16.88 9.19 -3.16
CA PHE A 80 15.95 8.59 -2.21
C PHE A 80 16.65 7.66 -1.23
N VAL A 81 17.43 6.69 -1.74
CA VAL A 81 18.16 5.73 -0.90
C VAL A 81 19.10 6.44 0.07
N ARG A 82 19.88 7.43 -0.42
CA ARG A 82 20.77 8.23 0.42
C ARG A 82 20.03 8.90 1.57
N ASN A 83 18.91 9.55 1.29
CA ASN A 83 18.11 10.20 2.31
C ASN A 83 17.58 9.20 3.35
N ARG A 84 17.15 8.00 2.94
CA ARG A 84 16.69 6.96 3.88
C ARG A 84 17.81 6.45 4.80
N VAL A 85 19.03 6.34 4.28
CA VAL A 85 20.21 5.99 5.10
C VAL A 85 20.51 7.10 6.11
N PHE A 86 20.43 8.37 5.71
CA PHE A 86 20.59 9.50 6.63
C PHE A 86 19.48 9.55 7.69
N ASP A 87 18.21 9.38 7.31
CA ASP A 87 17.09 9.30 8.26
C ASP A 87 17.33 8.20 9.30
N ARG A 88 17.82 7.05 8.85
CA ARG A 88 18.17 5.93 9.73
C ARG A 88 19.30 6.29 10.68
N LEU A 89 20.36 6.92 10.18
CA LEU A 89 21.47 7.39 11.01
C LEU A 89 20.99 8.39 12.08
N ILE A 90 20.16 9.36 11.69
CA ILE A 90 19.56 10.32 12.63
C ILE A 90 18.76 9.60 13.72
N CYS A 91 17.95 8.59 13.36
CA CYS A 91 17.20 7.81 14.34
C CYS A 91 18.10 6.98 15.28
N LEU A 92 19.26 6.53 14.81
CA LEU A 92 20.22 5.80 15.65
C LEU A 92 20.91 6.77 16.63
N GLU A 93 21.39 7.91 16.14
CA GLU A 93 22.09 8.91 16.96
C GLU A 93 21.18 9.58 18.00
N LYS A 94 19.93 9.92 17.64
CA LYS A 94 18.98 10.56 18.56
C LYS A 94 18.31 9.58 19.53
N GLY A 95 18.51 8.27 19.34
CA GLY A 95 17.70 7.23 19.98
C GLY A 95 16.23 7.24 19.50
N LYS A 96 15.47 6.20 19.83
CA LYS A 96 14.01 6.19 19.55
C LYS A 96 13.33 7.27 20.41
N ILE A 97 12.98 8.40 19.81
CA ILE A 97 11.97 9.32 20.37
C ILE A 97 10.61 8.64 20.18
N SER A 98 10.32 7.62 20.98
CA SER A 98 8.97 7.08 21.14
C SER A 98 8.43 7.63 22.45
N THR A 99 7.95 8.87 22.42
CA THR A 99 6.93 9.29 23.36
C THR A 99 5.59 8.95 22.72
N LYS A 100 5.06 7.76 23.02
CA LYS A 100 3.61 7.70 23.20
C LYS A 100 3.35 8.54 24.44
N SER A 101 2.81 9.74 24.27
CA SER A 101 2.22 10.47 25.38
C SER A 101 1.14 9.58 25.99
N ALA A 102 1.43 8.98 27.14
CA ALA A 102 0.45 8.36 28.01
C ALA A 102 -0.39 9.46 28.69
N ALA A 103 -1.09 10.26 27.88
CA ALA A 103 -1.87 11.42 28.33
C ALA A 103 -3.33 11.40 27.84
N ASP A 104 -3.81 10.28 27.29
CA ASP A 104 -5.22 10.10 26.88
C ASP A 104 -5.90 8.94 27.61
N LYS A 105 -5.56 8.73 28.88
CA LYS A 105 -6.34 7.92 29.82
C LYS A 105 -6.22 8.48 31.23
N ALA A 106 -6.98 9.53 31.51
CA ALA A 106 -7.43 9.91 32.84
C ALA A 106 -8.91 10.30 32.72
#